data_AF-A3TSL6-F1
#
_entry.id   AF-A3TSL6-F1
#
_cell.length_a   1.000
_cell.length_b   1.000
_cell.length_c   1.000
_cell.angle_alpha   90.00
_cell.angle_beta   90.00
_cell.angle_gamma   90.00
#
_symmetry.space_group_name_H-M   'P 1'
#
loop_
_entity.id
_entity.type
_entity.pdbx_description
1 polymer ?
#
loop_
_entity_poly.entity_id
_entity_poly.type
_entity_poly.pdbx_seq_one_letter_code
_entity_poly.pdbx_strand_id
1 'polypeptide(L)' 'MSAPKYYSAKKLGEIFERDPHTIRDWINKGCPTPDGPVKLQAVKLGKSWQVKDEWLAVFELRVRPDTGRPDLELD' A
#
# COMPACT_ATOMS: atom_id res chain seq x y z
N MET A 1 -14.27 19.41 6.28
CA MET A 1 -13.19 18.44 6.00
C MET A 1 -13.63 17.11 6.59
N SER A 2 -13.62 16.03 5.80
CA SER A 2 -13.94 14.70 6.33
C SER A 2 -12.87 14.27 7.33
N ALA A 3 -13.24 13.50 8.34
CA ALA A 3 -12.28 12.96 9.30
C ALA A 3 -11.27 12.04 8.56
N PRO A 4 -9.98 12.05 8.96
CA PRO A 4 -8.98 11.18 8.34
C PRO A 4 -9.37 9.71 8.51
N LYS A 5 -9.36 8.96 7.40
CA LYS A 5 -9.73 7.55 7.37
C LYS A 5 -8.50 6.67 7.58
N TYR A 6 -8.66 5.66 8.44
CA TYR A 6 -7.63 4.70 8.78
C TYR A 6 -8.11 3.28 8.50
N TYR A 7 -7.18 2.41 8.11
CA TYR A 7 -7.40 1.00 7.89
C TYR A 7 -6.49 0.17 8.77
N SER A 8 -7.05 -0.88 9.36
CA SER A 8 -6.25 -1.89 10.05
C SER A 8 -5.60 -2.84 9.05
N ALA A 9 -4.54 -3.53 9.47
CA ALA A 9 -3.94 -4.61 8.67
C ALA A 9 -4.96 -5.70 8.28
N LYS A 10 -5.94 -5.99 9.14
CA LYS A 10 -7.04 -6.92 8.81
C LYS A 10 -7.88 -6.39 7.66
N LYS A 11 -8.29 -5.11 7.73
CA LYS A 11 -9.13 -4.52 6.68
C LYS A 11 -8.41 -4.44 5.34
N LEU A 12 -7.12 -4.09 5.36
CA LEU A 12 -6.31 -4.09 4.14
C LEU A 12 -6.14 -5.51 3.57
N GLY A 13 -6.02 -6.53 4.42
CA GLY A 13 -6.01 -7.92 3.99
C GLY A 13 -7.25 -8.30 3.18
N GLU A 14 -8.43 -7.84 3.63
CA GLU A 14 -9.68 -8.01 2.86
C GLU A 14 -9.66 -7.26 1.52
N ILE A 15 -9.10 -6.04 1.47
CA ILE A 15 -9.07 -5.21 0.26
C ILE A 15 -8.12 -5.79 -0.80
N PHE A 16 -6.94 -6.25 -0.39
CA PHE A 16 -5.93 -6.80 -1.30
C PHE A 16 -6.04 -8.30 -1.53
N GLU A 17 -7.03 -8.95 -0.90
CA GLU A 17 -7.18 -10.41 -0.87
C GLU A 17 -5.89 -11.11 -0.39
N ARG A 18 -5.34 -10.61 0.73
CA ARG A 18 -4.11 -11.13 1.36
C ARG A 18 -4.30 -11.41 2.84
N ASP A 19 -3.43 -12.26 3.38
CA ASP A 19 -3.38 -12.49 4.82
C ASP A 19 -2.95 -11.20 5.56
N PRO A 20 -3.53 -10.87 6.72
CA PRO A 20 -3.11 -9.71 7.51
C PRO A 20 -1.61 -9.72 7.89
N HIS A 21 -0.96 -10.88 7.98
CA HIS A 21 0.49 -10.99 8.18
C HIS A 21 1.26 -10.48 6.96
N THR A 22 0.78 -10.73 5.73
CA THR A 22 1.36 -10.16 4.52
C THR A 22 1.32 -8.64 4.56
N ILE A 23 0.20 -8.05 5.00
CA ILE A 23 0.12 -6.59 5.18
C ILE A 23 1.13 -6.10 6.23
N ARG A 24 1.32 -6.84 7.33
CA ARG A 24 2.36 -6.51 8.32
C ARG A 24 3.76 -6.64 7.75
N ASP A 25 4.01 -7.61 6.87
CA ASP A 25 5.28 -7.74 6.17
C ASP A 25 5.51 -6.54 5.23
N TRP A 26 4.49 -6.06 4.52
CA TRP A 26 4.61 -4.84 3.71
C TRP A 26 4.95 -3.60 4.55
N ILE A 27 4.44 -3.52 5.77
CA ILE A 27 4.76 -2.43 6.71
C ILE A 27 6.21 -2.54 7.20
N ASN A 28 6.62 -3.72 7.67
CA ASN A 28 7.92 -3.89 8.34
C ASN A 28 9.08 -4.05 7.34
N LYS A 29 8.89 -4.92 6.34
CA LYS A 29 9.90 -5.39 5.39
C LYS A 29 9.75 -4.74 4.02
N GLY A 30 8.52 -4.44 3.61
CA GLY A 30 8.19 -3.93 2.28
C GLY A 30 7.51 -4.99 1.41
N CYS A 31 6.66 -4.51 0.50
CA CYS A 31 6.07 -5.31 -0.56
C CYS A 31 7.09 -5.50 -1.68
N PRO A 32 7.42 -6.74 -2.08
CA PRO A 32 8.36 -6.98 -3.16
C PRO A 32 7.76 -6.52 -4.50
N THR A 33 8.47 -5.65 -5.21
CA THR A 33 8.17 -5.25 -6.59
C THR A 33 9.40 -5.45 -7.48
N PRO A 34 9.27 -5.42 -8.82
CA PRO A 34 10.41 -5.54 -9.74
C PRO A 34 11.53 -4.52 -9.46
N ASP A 35 11.16 -3.30 -9.07
CA ASP A 35 12.11 -2.21 -8.78
C ASP A 35 12.64 -2.22 -7.33
N GLY A 36 12.25 -3.23 -6.54
CA GLY A 36 12.65 -3.43 -5.16
C GLY A 36 11.51 -3.31 -4.14
N PRO A 37 11.78 -3.48 -2.84
CA PRO A 37 10.73 -3.50 -1.83
C PRO A 37 10.13 -2.10 -1.59
N VAL A 38 8.81 -1.97 -1.73
CA VAL A 38 8.05 -0.75 -1.43
C VAL A 38 7.38 -0.89 -0.06
N LYS A 39 7.69 0.01 0.89
CA LYS A 39 7.09 -0.03 2.22
C LYS A 39 5.70 0.60 2.27
N LEU A 40 4.78 -0.09 2.95
CA LEU A 40 3.48 0.47 3.32
C LEU A 40 3.63 1.31 4.58
N GLN A 41 3.39 2.61 4.49
CA GLN A 41 3.46 3.48 5.66
C GLN A 41 2.30 3.18 6.62
N ALA A 42 2.62 3.10 7.91
CA ALA A 42 1.66 2.82 8.96
C ALA A 42 2.10 3.49 10.26
N VAL A 43 1.13 3.73 11.14
CA VAL A 43 1.35 4.15 12.52
C VAL A 43 0.91 3.02 13.46
N LYS A 44 1.69 2.80 14.52
CA LYS A 44 1.33 1.83 15.55
C LYS A 44 0.48 2.52 16.62
N LEU A 45 -0.80 2.13 16.73
CA LEU A 45 -1.71 2.61 17.76
C LEU A 45 -2.00 1.45 18.73
N GLY A 46 -1.40 1.53 19.92
CA GLY A 46 -1.41 0.46 20.91
C GLY A 46 -0.76 -0.81 20.37
N LYS A 47 -1.53 -1.90 20.30
CA LYS A 47 -1.07 -3.22 19.82
C LYS A 47 -1.34 -3.45 18.32
N SER A 48 -1.84 -2.45 17.59
CA SER A 48 -2.28 -2.61 16.20
C SER A 48 -1.64 -1.59 15.25
N TRP A 49 -1.48 -1.98 13.99
CA TRP A 49 -1.07 -1.07 12.91
C TRP A 49 -2.29 -0.43 12.27
N GLN A 50 -2.19 0.87 12.01
CA GLN A 50 -3.18 1.67 11.29
C GLN A 50 -2.51 2.35 10.10
N VAL A 51 -3.16 2.30 8.95
CA VAL A 51 -2.70 2.88 7.69
C VAL A 51 -3.68 3.98 7.29
N LYS A 52 -3.19 5.18 7.05
CA LYS A 52 -4.03 6.26 6.53
C LYS A 52 -4.38 6.02 5.06
N ASP A 53 -5.55 6.49 4.66
CA ASP A 53 -6.00 6.45 3.27
C ASP A 53 -5.01 7.09 2.29
N GLU A 54 -4.44 8.25 2.64
CA GLU A 54 -3.42 8.93 1.84
C GLU A 54 -2.15 8.08 1.62
N TRP A 55 -1.73 7.34 2.64
CA TRP A 55 -0.55 6.48 2.57
C TRP A 55 -0.81 5.23 1.74
N LEU A 56 -2.03 4.70 1.84
CA LEU A 56 -2.48 3.58 1.03
C LEU A 56 -2.49 3.94 -0.46
N ALA A 57 -3.05 5.10 -0.81
CA ALA A 57 -3.09 5.58 -2.19
C ALA A 57 -1.68 5.73 -2.80
N VAL A 58 -0.73 6.30 -2.04
CA VAL A 58 0.67 6.41 -2.48
C VAL A 58 1.33 5.04 -2.63
N PHE A 59 1.06 4.12 -1.70
CA PHE A 59 1.60 2.76 -1.78
C PHE A 59 1.09 2.05 -3.04
N GLU A 60 -0.21 2.11 -3.32
CA GLU A 60 -0.82 1.49 -4.52
C GLU A 60 -0.19 2.01 -5.81
N LEU A 61 0.05 3.32 -5.92
CA LEU A 61 0.72 3.90 -7.09
C LEU A 61 2.14 3.35 -7.29
N ARG A 62 2.84 3.05 -6.20
CA ARG A 62 4.24 2.57 -6.24
C ARG A 62 4.38 1.07 -6.44
N VAL A 63 3.37 0.28 -6.09
CA VAL A 63 3.40 -1.18 -6.30
C VAL A 63 2.77 -1.60 -7.62
N ARG A 64 2.10 -0.69 -8.32
CA ARG A 64 1.62 -0.95 -9.68
C ARG A 64 2.82 -1.30 -10.56
N PRO A 65 2.78 -2.42 -11.28
CA PRO A 65 3.76 -2.69 -12.31
C PRO A 65 3.70 -1.55 -13.33
N ASP A 66 4.85 -1.16 -13.87
CA ASP A 66 4.93 -0.19 -14.95
C ASP A 66 4.23 -0.82 -16.17
N THR A 67 2.93 -0.55 -16.31
CA THR A 67 2.19 -0.85 -17.52
C THR A 67 2.70 0.16 -18.52
N GLY A 68 3.80 -0.20 -19.21
CA GLY A 68 4.65 0.68 -19.99
C GLY A 68 3.91 1.89 -20.56
N ARG A 69 4.50 3.06 -20.31
CA ARG A 69 4.06 4.35 -20.87
C ARG A 69 3.50 4.11 -22.28
N PRO A 70 2.20 4.36 -22.55
CA PRO A 70 1.73 4.29 -23.93
C PRO A 70 2.61 5.27 -24.70
N ASP A 71 3.34 4.75 -25.68
CA ASP A 71 4.09 5.60 -26.59
C ASP A 71 3.09 6.59 -27.16
N LEU A 72 3.23 7.85 -26.77
CA LEU A 72 2.57 8.95 -27.46
C LEU A 72 3.24 8.98 -28.83
N GLU A 73 2.69 8.21 -29.77
CA GLU A 73 2.91 8.44 -31.19
C GLU A 73 2.35 9.83 -31.49
N LEU A 74 3.23 10.83 -31.39
CA LEU A 74 3.01 12.17 -31.91
C LEU A 74 3.23 12.08 -33.42
N ASP A 75 2.15 11.80 -34.15
CA ASP A 75 2.04 12.07 -35.59
C ASP A 75 1.76 13.57 -35.84
#